data_AF-A0A3M6U817-F1
#
_entry.id   AF-A0A3M6U817-F1
#
_cell.length_a   1.000
_cell.length_b   1.000
_cell.length_c   1.000
_cell.angle_alpha   90.00
_cell.angle_beta   90.00
_cell.angle_gamma   90.00
#
_symmetry.space_group_name_H-M   'P 1'
#
loop_
_entity.id
_entity.type
_entity.pdbx_description
1 polymer ?
#
loop_
_entity_poly.entity_id
_entity_poly.type
_entity_poly.pdbx_seq_one_letter_code
_entity_poly.pdbx_strand_id
1 'polypeptide(L)'
;MSETSERKADQGFEMQRDVIDRRGSVVTERQLSDISDDVGTCWRELGPKLDISASKIKNLDEDYNCSRDKANTLLLVWKQREGNTAVAGRLADALESIGQKSIAERLFDPDKQAVLADYSEKYYASYCDRDSKPEETPKGRKPGLWRRRHE
;
A
#
# COMPACT_ATOMS: atom_id res chain seq x y z
N MET A 1 47.89 29.18 29.46
CA MET A 1 47.65 29.04 28.00
C MET A 1 47.27 27.59 27.79
N SER A 2 45.98 27.36 27.53
CA SER A 2 45.39 26.04 27.42
C SER A 2 45.46 25.59 25.96
N GLU A 3 45.98 24.39 25.71
CA GLU A 3 46.01 23.79 24.38
C GLU A 3 44.99 22.66 24.32
N THR A 4 44.03 22.85 23.42
CA THR A 4 42.78 22.11 23.29
C THR A 4 43.01 20.81 22.54
N SER A 5 42.92 19.69 23.24
CA SER A 5 42.63 18.39 22.66
C SER A 5 41.12 18.26 22.56
N GLU A 6 40.58 17.98 21.38
CA GLU A 6 39.46 17.04 21.22
C GLU A 6 39.12 16.84 19.73
N ARG A 7 39.29 15.60 19.29
CA ARG A 7 38.92 15.07 17.98
C ARG A 7 37.40 14.96 17.93
N LYS A 8 36.75 15.65 16.99
CA LYS A 8 35.30 15.46 16.75
C LYS A 8 35.05 14.21 15.92
N ALA A 9 34.21 13.36 16.51
CA ALA A 9 33.77 12.08 16.03
C ALA A 9 32.87 12.17 14.80
N ASP A 10 33.00 11.12 13.99
CA ASP A 10 32.06 10.54 13.05
C ASP A 10 30.61 10.64 13.55
N GLN A 11 29.72 11.25 12.75
CA GLN A 11 28.27 11.14 12.92
C GLN A 11 27.70 10.40 11.73
N GLY A 12 27.80 9.07 11.79
CA GLY A 12 26.83 8.19 11.17
C GLY A 12 25.42 8.60 11.60
N PHE A 13 24.55 8.83 10.62
CA PHE A 13 23.14 9.13 10.83
C PHE A 13 22.45 7.84 11.30
N GLU A 14 22.52 7.55 12.60
CA GLU A 14 21.73 6.52 13.26
C GLU A 14 20.25 6.95 13.27
N MET A 15 19.55 6.68 12.17
CA MET A 15 18.09 6.71 12.17
C MET A 15 17.57 5.43 12.82
N GLN A 16 17.81 5.29 14.12
CA GLN A 16 17.26 4.24 14.98
C GLN A 16 16.52 4.86 16.16
N ARG A 17 15.31 5.39 15.91
CA ARG A 17 14.20 5.64 16.86
C ARG A 17 12.96 5.80 15.98
N ASP A 18 11.90 5.02 16.00
CA ASP A 18 11.37 4.07 16.95
C ASP A 18 10.63 3.02 16.11
N VAL A 19 10.90 1.73 16.31
CA VAL A 19 9.89 0.71 16.01
C VAL A 19 8.82 0.86 17.09
N ILE A 20 8.09 1.99 17.08
CA ILE A 20 6.77 2.05 17.67
C ILE A 20 6.09 0.84 17.08
N ASP A 21 5.62 -0.07 17.92
CA ASP A 21 4.89 -1.25 17.51
C ASP A 21 3.73 -0.79 16.62
N ARG A 22 3.97 -0.71 15.31
CA ARG A 22 3.01 -0.14 14.35
C ARG A 22 1.75 -1.01 14.38
N ARG A 23 1.87 -2.27 14.80
CA ARG A 23 0.77 -3.21 15.03
C ARG A 23 -0.09 -2.82 16.24
N GLY A 24 0.48 -2.20 17.27
CA GLY A 24 -0.25 -1.69 18.44
C GLY A 24 -0.97 -0.36 18.19
N SER A 25 -0.70 0.33 17.08
CA SER A 25 -1.35 1.61 16.77
C SER A 25 -2.81 1.44 16.36
N VAL A 26 -3.70 2.32 16.86
CA VAL A 26 -5.10 2.35 16.42
C VAL A 26 -5.15 2.82 14.97
N VAL A 27 -5.83 2.06 14.11
CA VAL A 27 -5.98 2.42 12.70
C VAL A 27 -6.73 3.74 12.55
N THR A 28 -6.25 4.61 11.67
CA THR A 28 -6.93 5.85 11.32
C THR A 28 -7.88 5.64 10.14
N GLU A 29 -8.92 6.46 10.02
CA GLU A 29 -9.83 6.41 8.86
C GLU A 29 -9.10 6.67 7.54
N ARG A 30 -8.07 7.53 7.57
CA ARG A 30 -7.19 7.76 6.43
C ARG A 30 -6.50 6.48 5.98
N GLN A 31 -5.85 5.76 6.90
CA GLN A 31 -5.22 4.46 6.59
C GLN A 31 -6.21 3.46 6.01
N LEU A 32 -7.44 3.40 6.54
CA LEU A 32 -8.49 2.53 6.01
C LEU A 32 -8.87 2.91 4.57
N SER A 33 -9.06 4.20 4.30
CA SER A 33 -9.34 4.72 2.96
C SER A 33 -8.22 4.39 1.97
N ASP A 34 -6.96 4.54 2.39
CA ASP A 34 -5.78 4.30 1.55
C ASP A 34 -5.65 2.83 1.10
N ILE A 35 -6.04 1.87 1.96
CA ILE A 35 -6.02 0.44 1.61
C ILE A 35 -7.33 -0.07 1.00
N SER A 36 -8.38 0.75 0.95
CA SER A 36 -9.73 0.32 0.55
C SER A 36 -9.80 -0.16 -0.90
N ASP A 37 -8.99 0.40 -1.79
CA ASP A 37 -8.91 -0.05 -3.19
C ASP A 37 -8.46 -1.51 -3.28
N ASP A 38 -7.41 -1.89 -2.54
CA ASP A 38 -6.89 -3.25 -2.53
C ASP A 38 -7.85 -4.21 -1.82
N VAL A 39 -8.35 -3.81 -0.65
CA VAL A 39 -9.30 -4.60 0.14
C VAL A 39 -10.60 -4.83 -0.63
N GLY A 40 -10.96 -3.95 -1.56
CA GLY A 40 -12.09 -4.13 -2.48
C GLY A 40 -12.07 -5.44 -3.25
N THR A 41 -10.92 -6.10 -3.39
CA THR A 41 -10.81 -7.41 -4.03
C THR A 41 -11.16 -8.58 -3.10
N CYS A 42 -11.04 -8.42 -1.77
CA CYS A 42 -11.14 -9.49 -0.78
C CYS A 42 -12.06 -9.17 0.42
N TRP A 43 -12.81 -8.07 0.38
CA TRP A 43 -13.63 -7.57 1.49
C TRP A 43 -14.66 -8.59 2.00
N ARG A 44 -15.20 -9.45 1.12
CA ARG A 44 -16.15 -10.50 1.51
C ARG A 44 -15.53 -11.60 2.36
N GLU A 45 -14.26 -11.91 2.11
CA GLU A 45 -13.49 -12.90 2.89
C GLU A 45 -12.94 -12.28 4.17
N LEU A 46 -12.63 -10.98 4.13
CA LEU A 46 -12.15 -10.22 5.28
C LEU A 46 -13.26 -9.98 6.32
N GLY A 47 -14.50 -9.69 5.88
CA GLY A 47 -15.62 -9.37 6.77
C GLY A 47 -15.83 -10.37 7.92
N PRO A 48 -15.94 -11.69 7.64
CA PRO A 48 -16.08 -12.69 8.68
C PRO A 48 -14.87 -12.78 9.63
N LYS A 49 -13.65 -12.50 9.14
CA LYS A 49 -12.43 -12.46 9.98
C LYS A 49 -12.42 -11.27 10.94
N LEU A 50 -13.15 -10.22 10.62
CA LEU A 50 -13.39 -9.06 11.47
C LEU A 50 -14.68 -9.19 12.29
N ASP A 51 -15.23 -10.40 12.38
CA ASP A 51 -16.48 -10.75 13.08
C ASP A 51 -17.70 -9.96 12.59
N ILE A 52 -17.69 -9.47 11.34
CA ILE A 52 -18.84 -8.77 10.75
C ILE A 52 -19.85 -9.81 10.26
N SER A 53 -21.12 -9.59 10.60
CA SER A 53 -22.19 -10.54 10.25
C SER A 53 -22.39 -10.66 8.74
N ALA A 54 -22.74 -11.87 8.29
CA ALA A 54 -23.04 -12.13 6.89
C ALA A 54 -24.15 -11.23 6.34
N SER A 55 -25.16 -10.91 7.16
CA SER A 55 -26.22 -9.95 6.78
C SER A 55 -25.66 -8.56 6.50
N LYS A 56 -24.73 -8.06 7.33
CA LYS A 56 -24.11 -6.76 7.10
C LYS A 56 -23.27 -6.77 5.82
N ILE A 57 -22.51 -7.83 5.58
CA ILE A 57 -21.71 -8.01 4.35
C ILE A 57 -22.63 -8.03 3.12
N LYS A 58 -23.77 -8.73 3.20
CA LYS A 58 -24.75 -8.77 2.13
C LYS A 58 -25.36 -7.39 1.86
N ASN A 59 -25.74 -6.66 2.90
CA ASN A 59 -26.29 -5.31 2.73
C ASN A 59 -25.28 -4.37 2.08
N LEU A 60 -23.99 -4.42 2.47
CA LEU A 60 -22.95 -3.63 1.81
C LEU A 60 -22.82 -3.94 0.31
N ASP A 61 -23.06 -5.19 -0.07
CA ASP A 61 -23.03 -5.59 -1.47
C ASP A 61 -24.17 -4.97 -2.29
N GLU A 62 -25.34 -4.83 -1.67
CA GLU A 62 -26.56 -4.31 -2.28
C GLU A 62 -26.59 -2.77 -2.24
N ASP A 63 -26.10 -2.16 -1.15
CA ASP A 63 -26.14 -0.71 -0.90
C ASP A 63 -25.11 0.08 -1.72
N TYR A 64 -24.01 -0.56 -2.14
CA TYR A 64 -22.91 0.09 -2.85
C TYR A 64 -22.61 -0.61 -4.16
N ASN A 65 -22.21 0.14 -5.18
CA ASN A 65 -21.79 -0.43 -6.48
C ASN A 65 -20.27 -0.63 -6.57
N CYS A 66 -19.50 0.25 -5.93
CA CYS A 66 -18.05 0.27 -6.01
C CYS A 66 -17.43 -0.64 -4.93
N SER A 67 -16.54 -1.55 -5.33
CA SER A 67 -15.84 -2.45 -4.39
C SER A 67 -14.98 -1.70 -3.37
N ARG A 68 -14.40 -0.55 -3.75
CA ARG A 68 -13.67 0.34 -2.84
C ARG A 68 -14.59 0.84 -1.72
N ASP A 69 -15.79 1.33 -2.07
CA ASP A 69 -16.72 1.89 -1.09
C ASP A 69 -17.28 0.80 -0.15
N LYS A 70 -17.51 -0.40 -0.68
CA LYS A 70 -17.87 -1.60 0.11
C LYS A 70 -16.80 -1.91 1.14
N ALA A 71 -15.54 -1.98 0.69
CA ALA A 71 -14.39 -2.26 1.55
C ALA A 71 -14.20 -1.17 2.60
N ASN A 72 -14.22 0.12 2.21
CA ASN A 72 -14.06 1.23 3.12
C ASN A 72 -15.16 1.22 4.20
N THR A 73 -16.42 1.04 3.79
CA THR A 73 -17.54 0.98 4.73
C THR A 73 -17.42 -0.21 5.68
N LEU A 74 -17.00 -1.38 5.18
CA LEU A 74 -16.74 -2.56 6.01
C LEU A 74 -15.66 -2.29 7.07
N LEU A 75 -14.56 -1.66 6.67
CA LEU A 75 -13.45 -1.31 7.55
C LEU A 75 -13.86 -0.27 8.60
N LEU A 76 -14.67 0.72 8.22
CA LEU A 76 -15.23 1.71 9.14
C LEU A 76 -16.19 1.07 10.15
N VAL A 77 -17.04 0.14 9.72
CA VAL A 77 -17.93 -0.62 10.62
C VAL A 77 -17.12 -1.42 11.63
N TRP A 78 -16.05 -2.10 11.20
CA TRP A 78 -15.14 -2.79 12.12
C TRP A 78 -14.49 -1.83 13.11
N LYS A 79 -13.90 -0.72 12.62
CA LYS A 79 -13.27 0.29 13.48
C LYS A 79 -14.26 0.89 14.48
N GLN A 80 -15.49 1.18 14.09
CA GLN A 80 -16.52 1.72 14.96
C GLN A 80 -16.90 0.73 16.08
N ARG A 81 -16.98 -0.56 15.75
CA ARG A 81 -17.29 -1.61 16.72
C ARG A 81 -16.19 -1.80 17.76
N GLU A 82 -14.93 -1.80 17.31
CA GLU A 82 -13.76 -2.04 18.16
C GLU A 82 -13.30 -0.76 18.88
N GLY A 83 -13.53 0.42 18.31
CA GLY A 83 -13.10 1.70 18.87
C GLY A 83 -11.58 1.76 19.04
N ASN A 84 -11.11 1.85 20.28
CA ASN A 84 -9.68 1.96 20.60
C ASN A 84 -8.94 0.61 20.50
N THR A 85 -9.64 -0.52 20.38
CA THR A 85 -9.02 -1.84 20.13
C THR A 85 -8.88 -2.17 18.65
N ALA A 86 -9.30 -1.24 17.77
CA ALA A 86 -9.11 -1.31 16.33
C ALA A 86 -7.64 -1.04 15.96
N VAL A 87 -6.75 -1.92 16.39
CA VAL A 87 -5.31 -1.77 16.18
C VAL A 87 -4.87 -2.39 14.85
N ALA A 88 -3.86 -1.80 14.21
CA ALA A 88 -3.38 -2.19 12.89
C ALA A 88 -2.92 -3.66 12.83
N GLY A 89 -2.41 -4.19 13.94
CA GLY A 89 -2.02 -5.59 14.09
C GLY A 89 -3.19 -6.55 13.87
N ARG A 90 -4.36 -6.27 14.46
CA ARG A 90 -5.53 -7.14 14.32
C ARG A 90 -6.06 -7.15 12.89
N LEU A 91 -6.05 -6.00 12.23
CA LEU A 91 -6.42 -5.90 10.83
C LEU A 91 -5.40 -6.62 9.92
N ALA A 92 -4.11 -6.45 10.20
CA ALA A 92 -3.04 -7.16 9.50
C ALA A 92 -3.18 -8.69 9.66
N ASP A 93 -3.40 -9.19 10.88
CA ASP A 93 -3.61 -10.62 11.15
C ASP A 93 -4.82 -11.17 10.37
N ALA A 94 -5.92 -10.42 10.32
CA ALA A 94 -7.10 -10.81 9.55
C ALA A 94 -6.79 -10.90 8.04
N LEU A 95 -6.09 -9.91 7.49
CA LEU A 95 -5.63 -9.90 6.09
C LEU A 95 -4.65 -11.03 5.78
N GLU A 96 -3.67 -11.27 6.65
CA GLU A 96 -2.72 -12.38 6.52
C GLU A 96 -3.42 -13.74 6.56
N SER A 97 -4.46 -13.88 7.38
CA SER A 97 -5.24 -15.12 7.50
C SER A 97 -6.01 -15.50 6.22
N ILE A 98 -6.26 -14.52 5.33
CA ILE A 98 -6.86 -14.71 4.00
C ILE A 98 -5.82 -14.62 2.88
N GLY A 99 -4.52 -14.66 3.22
CA GLY A 99 -3.41 -14.65 2.26
C GLY A 99 -3.03 -13.26 1.72
N GLN A 100 -3.64 -12.18 2.21
CA GLN A 100 -3.43 -10.82 1.72
C GLN A 100 -2.29 -10.09 2.43
N LYS A 101 -1.11 -10.72 2.46
CA LYS A 101 0.08 -10.20 3.16
C LYS A 101 0.55 -8.85 2.61
N SER A 102 0.48 -8.65 1.30
CA SER A 102 0.86 -7.38 0.65
C SER A 102 0.00 -6.21 1.11
N ILE A 103 -1.30 -6.43 1.32
CA ILE A 103 -2.23 -5.42 1.84
C ILE A 103 -1.92 -5.15 3.32
N ALA A 104 -1.63 -6.19 4.10
CA ALA A 104 -1.25 -6.04 5.51
C ALA A 104 0.01 -5.18 5.68
N GLU A 105 1.02 -5.36 4.83
CA GLU A 105 2.24 -4.54 4.87
C GLU A 105 1.97 -3.05 4.60
N ARG A 106 0.99 -2.73 3.74
CA ARG A 106 0.61 -1.35 3.43
C ARG A 106 0.01 -0.59 4.61
N LEU A 107 -0.52 -1.28 5.62
CA LEU A 107 -0.99 -0.63 6.85
C LEU A 107 0.14 0.09 7.61
N PHE A 108 1.37 -0.39 7.43
CA PHE A 108 2.53 0.07 8.18
C PHE A 108 3.41 1.03 7.40
N ASP A 109 3.35 1.03 6.06
CA ASP A 109 4.14 1.91 5.19
C ASP A 109 3.25 2.72 4.23
N PRO A 110 2.59 3.80 4.70
CA PRO A 110 1.80 4.67 3.84
C PRO A 110 2.62 5.38 2.76
N ASP A 111 3.94 5.48 2.92
CA ASP A 111 4.84 6.22 2.03
C ASP A 111 5.27 5.46 0.75
N LYS A 112 5.16 4.12 0.69
CA LYS A 112 5.54 3.35 -0.52
C LYS A 112 4.64 3.71 -1.72
N GLN A 113 3.34 3.76 -1.49
CA GLN A 113 2.53 4.96 -1.71
C GLN A 113 2.94 5.97 -2.79
N ALA A 114 3.32 7.13 -2.24
CA ALA A 114 3.75 8.31 -2.94
C ALA A 114 5.02 8.06 -3.76
N VAL A 115 5.93 7.19 -3.29
CA VAL A 115 7.20 6.92 -3.99
C VAL A 115 6.97 6.16 -5.30
N LEU A 116 6.06 5.17 -5.34
CA LEU A 116 5.74 4.42 -6.57
C LEU A 116 4.89 5.24 -7.55
N ALA A 117 3.97 6.08 -7.05
CA ALA A 117 3.20 6.99 -7.90
C ALA A 117 4.12 8.01 -8.58
N ASP A 118 5.03 8.64 -7.82
CA ASP A 118 6.08 9.54 -8.32
C ASP A 118 7.02 8.84 -9.30
N TYR A 119 7.37 7.56 -9.06
CA TYR A 119 8.18 6.78 -9.99
C TYR A 119 7.46 6.47 -11.31
N SER A 120 6.16 6.16 -11.27
CA SER A 120 5.38 5.84 -12.48
C SER A 120 5.08 7.08 -13.32
N GLU A 121 4.83 8.24 -12.69
CA GLU A 121 4.55 9.48 -13.39
C GLU A 121 5.80 10.00 -14.10
N LYS A 122 6.99 9.90 -13.48
CA LYS A 122 8.27 10.15 -14.16
C LYS A 122 8.54 9.16 -15.30
N TYR A 123 8.21 7.89 -15.09
CA TYR A 123 8.39 6.86 -16.11
C TYR A 123 7.45 7.07 -17.32
N TYR A 124 6.18 7.40 -17.12
CA TYR A 124 5.24 7.71 -18.21
C TYR A 124 5.46 9.10 -18.84
N ALA A 125 5.87 10.11 -18.07
CA ALA A 125 6.27 11.41 -18.61
C ALA A 125 7.47 11.28 -19.57
N SER A 126 8.43 10.40 -19.24
CA SER A 126 9.52 10.04 -20.16
C SER A 126 9.06 9.41 -21.48
N TYR A 127 7.83 8.88 -21.54
CA TYR A 127 7.21 8.37 -22.78
C TYR A 127 6.39 9.44 -23.51
N CYS A 128 5.83 10.42 -22.80
CA CYS A 128 5.02 11.50 -23.39
C CYS A 128 5.84 12.56 -24.15
N ASP A 129 7.14 12.67 -23.88
CA ASP A 129 8.04 13.61 -24.59
C ASP A 129 8.51 13.11 -25.97
N ARG A 130 8.13 11.91 -26.40
CA ARG A 130 8.35 11.43 -27.78
C ARG A 130 7.02 11.20 -28.47
N ASP A 131 6.58 12.19 -29.22
CA ASP A 131 5.51 12.06 -30.20
C ASP A 131 5.71 10.84 -31.10
N SER A 132 5.03 9.75 -30.75
CA SER A 132 4.55 8.69 -31.64
C SER A 132 3.64 7.77 -30.83
N LYS A 133 2.32 7.94 -30.98
CA LYS A 133 1.35 6.87 -30.67
C LYS A 133 1.84 5.57 -31.32
N PRO A 134 2.00 4.45 -30.59
CA PRO A 134 1.97 3.16 -31.24
C PRO A 134 0.50 2.82 -31.50
N GLU A 135 0.16 2.84 -32.77
CA GLU A 135 -0.92 2.06 -33.35
C GLU A 135 -0.80 0.58 -32.91
N GLU A 136 -1.94 -0.09 -32.88
CA GLU A 136 -2.21 -1.42 -32.33
C GLU A 136 -1.07 -2.45 -32.44
N THR A 137 -0.94 -3.28 -31.40
CA THR A 137 -0.08 -4.46 -31.40
C THR A 137 -0.40 -5.42 -32.55
N PRO A 138 0.61 -5.86 -33.33
CA PRO A 138 0.56 -7.18 -33.94
C PRO A 138 1.51 -8.11 -33.19
N LYS A 139 0.93 -9.25 -32.84
CA LYS A 139 1.51 -10.39 -32.13
C LYS A 139 2.94 -10.74 -32.59
N GLY A 140 3.82 -10.89 -31.61
CA GLY A 140 4.87 -11.91 -31.57
C GLY A 140 6.08 -11.71 -32.49
N ARG A 141 7.23 -11.38 -31.88
CA ARG A 141 8.54 -11.99 -32.21
C ARG A 141 9.58 -11.67 -31.13
N LYS A 142 10.42 -12.66 -30.84
CA LYS A 142 11.39 -12.70 -29.73
C LYS A 142 12.60 -11.78 -29.97
N PRO A 143 13.26 -11.27 -28.91
CA PRO A 143 14.44 -10.42 -29.04
C PRO A 143 15.70 -11.27 -29.22
N GLY A 144 16.45 -10.99 -30.28
CA GLY A 144 17.76 -11.56 -30.50
C GLY A 144 18.24 -11.38 -31.93
N LEU A 145 18.79 -10.21 -32.25
CA LEU A 145 19.93 -10.03 -33.15
C LEU A 145 20.34 -8.54 -33.14
N TRP A 146 21.31 -8.18 -32.30
CA TRP A 146 22.07 -6.96 -32.52
C TRP A 146 23.15 -7.26 -33.56
N ARG A 147 23.15 -6.56 -34.70
CA ARG A 147 24.36 -6.38 -35.49
C ARG A 147 24.61 -4.90 -35.75
N ARG A 148 25.73 -4.45 -35.20
CA ARG A 148 26.42 -3.17 -35.39
C ARG A 148 27.40 -3.33 -36.55
N ARG A 149 27.44 -2.38 -37.49
CA ARG A 149 28.61 -1.96 -38.31
C ARG A 149 28.16 -0.78 -39.20
N HIS A 150 28.49 0.48 -38.89
CA HIS A 150 29.74 1.20 -39.18
C HIS A 150 30.18 1.10 -40.64
N GLU A 151 29.86 2.13 -41.42
CA GLU A 151 30.79 2.94 -42.22
C GLU A 151 30.09 4.22 -42.65
#